data_AF-A0A7R8WUE1-F1
#
_entry.id   AF-A0A7R8WUE1-F1
#
_cell.length_a   1.000
_cell.length_b   1.000
_cell.length_c   1.000
_cell.angle_alpha   90.00
_cell.angle_beta   90.00
_cell.angle_gamma   90.00
#
_symmetry.space_group_name_H-M   'P 1'
#
loop_
_entity.id
_entity.type
_entity.pdbx_description
1 polymer ?
#
loop_
_entity_poly.entity_id
_entity_poly.type
_entity_poly.pdbx_seq_one_letter_code
_entity_poly.pdbx_strand_id
1 'polypeptide(L)'
;MRFHLTWSCLIWCMFLSVFVSVGNGQIVESCDSVIFCEGRILDTVARAHIFNDSIEFVKMSLKFDAEVVIEHFDDLPGAPGNISKETLRKFVDDNFEEPSQAFEDWNPSDWVEK
;
A
#
# COMPACT_ATOMS: atom_id res chain seq x y z
N MET A 1 -17.29 -44.69 55.99
CA MET A 1 -16.83 -45.40 54.78
C MET A 1 -17.27 -44.61 53.56
N ARG A 2 -16.32 -44.36 52.65
CA ARG A 2 -16.44 -44.19 51.17
C ARG A 2 -17.44 -43.16 50.62
N PHE A 3 -16.95 -42.06 50.04
CA PHE A 3 -16.42 -41.90 48.66
C PHE A 3 -17.55 -41.63 47.65
N HIS A 4 -17.24 -40.82 46.63
CA HIS A 4 -18.01 -40.60 45.39
C HIS A 4 -19.17 -39.59 45.42
N LEU A 5 -18.92 -38.31 45.69
CA LEU A 5 -19.75 -37.27 45.05
C LEU A 5 -19.09 -35.89 44.93
N THR A 6 -17.74 -35.81 44.94
CA THR A 6 -17.03 -34.52 44.82
C THR A 6 -16.60 -34.18 43.40
N TRP A 7 -16.85 -35.04 42.40
CA TRP A 7 -16.18 -34.97 41.09
C TRP A 7 -17.10 -34.95 39.86
N SER A 8 -18.41 -34.72 39.99
CA SER A 8 -19.29 -34.62 38.80
C SER A 8 -19.75 -33.22 38.42
N CYS A 9 -19.67 -32.21 39.29
CA CYS A 9 -20.06 -30.85 38.91
C CYS A 9 -18.89 -29.96 38.45
N LEU A 10 -17.65 -30.25 38.87
CA LEU A 10 -16.50 -29.42 38.50
C LEU A 10 -15.98 -29.66 37.07
N ILE A 11 -16.29 -30.80 36.47
CA ILE A 11 -15.82 -31.14 35.12
C ILE A 11 -16.71 -30.51 34.04
N TRP A 12 -17.94 -30.08 34.37
CA TRP A 12 -18.87 -29.53 33.37
C TRP A 12 -18.83 -28.00 33.21
N CYS A 13 -18.10 -27.28 34.05
CA CYS A 13 -17.85 -25.84 33.82
C CYS A 13 -16.65 -25.59 32.90
N MET A 14 -15.82 -26.61 32.64
CA MET A 14 -14.56 -26.42 31.92
C MET A 14 -14.66 -26.55 30.39
N PHE A 15 -15.82 -26.92 29.85
CA PHE A 15 -15.98 -27.19 28.40
C PHE A 15 -16.67 -26.08 27.59
N LEU A 16 -17.08 -24.96 28.18
CA LEU A 16 -17.78 -23.86 27.48
C LEU A 16 -16.97 -22.59 27.28
N SER A 17 -15.70 -22.57 27.70
CA SER A 17 -14.79 -21.48 27.35
C SER A 17 -13.95 -21.88 26.14
N VAL A 18 -14.62 -22.16 25.01
CA VAL A 18 -13.96 -22.06 23.71
C VAL A 18 -13.73 -20.57 23.51
N PHE A 19 -12.57 -20.09 23.97
CA PHE A 19 -12.08 -18.76 23.65
C PHE A 19 -11.85 -18.71 22.14
N VAL A 20 -12.78 -18.08 21.42
CA VAL A 20 -12.50 -17.62 20.07
C VAL A 20 -11.44 -16.53 20.19
N SER A 21 -10.19 -16.90 19.99
CA SER A 21 -9.15 -15.91 19.72
C SER A 21 -9.35 -15.41 18.29
N VAL A 22 -10.07 -14.30 18.14
CA VAL A 22 -9.91 -13.46 16.95
C VAL A 22 -8.48 -12.96 16.99
N GLY A 23 -7.62 -13.52 16.15
CA GLY A 23 -6.30 -12.95 15.90
C GLY A 23 -6.51 -11.57 15.28
N ASN A 24 -6.14 -10.51 15.99
CA ASN A 24 -5.86 -9.24 15.34
C ASN A 24 -4.61 -9.44 14.50
N GLY A 25 -4.80 -9.83 13.23
CA GLY A 25 -3.76 -9.68 12.24
C GLY A 25 -3.46 -8.19 12.16
N GLN A 26 -2.36 -7.77 12.77
CA GLN A 26 -1.86 -6.42 12.55
C GLN A 26 -1.47 -6.33 11.08
N ILE A 27 -2.31 -5.66 10.30
CA ILE A 27 -1.91 -5.15 9.00
C ILE A 27 -0.81 -4.15 9.31
N VAL A 28 0.43 -4.57 9.15
CA VAL A 28 1.55 -3.64 9.04
C VAL A 28 1.22 -2.84 7.79
N GLU A 29 0.87 -1.57 7.94
CA GLU A 29 0.87 -0.64 6.82
C GLU A 29 2.29 -0.68 6.26
N SER A 30 2.44 -1.27 5.08
CA SER A 30 3.73 -1.67 4.52
C SER A 30 4.54 -0.48 3.99
N CYS A 31 4.13 0.76 4.27
CA CYS A 31 4.65 1.91 3.57
C CYS A 31 4.53 3.22 4.34
N ASP A 32 5.65 3.94 4.44
CA ASP A 32 5.75 5.27 5.05
C ASP A 32 5.63 6.42 4.04
N SER A 33 5.41 6.13 2.75
CA SER A 33 5.36 7.17 1.71
C SER A 33 3.98 7.81 1.60
N VAL A 34 3.89 9.09 1.96
CA VAL A 34 2.66 9.88 1.79
C VAL A 34 2.19 9.93 0.33
N ILE A 35 3.11 10.06 -0.62
CA ILE A 35 2.74 10.21 -2.04
C ILE A 35 2.26 8.89 -2.66
N PHE A 36 2.93 7.78 -2.35
CA PHE A 36 2.64 6.48 -2.95
C PHE A 36 1.64 5.63 -2.14
N CYS A 37 1.44 5.94 -0.85
CA CYS A 37 0.67 5.08 0.05
C CYS A 37 -0.55 5.77 0.69
N GLU A 38 -0.47 7.05 1.07
CA GLU A 38 -1.69 7.81 1.41
C GLU A 38 -2.52 8.18 0.15
N GLY A 39 -1.91 8.04 -1.03
CA GLY A 39 -2.62 7.66 -2.25
C GLY A 39 -3.25 8.80 -3.05
N ARG A 40 -3.48 10.02 -2.53
CA ARG A 40 -4.20 11.07 -3.30
C ARG A 40 -3.55 11.41 -4.64
N ILE A 41 -2.22 11.56 -4.66
CA ILE A 41 -1.47 11.87 -5.89
C ILE A 41 -1.45 10.65 -6.81
N LEU A 42 -1.04 9.49 -6.30
CA LEU A 42 -1.00 8.22 -7.04
C LEU A 42 -2.35 7.90 -7.69
N ASP A 43 -3.42 8.00 -6.94
CA ASP A 43 -4.80 7.70 -7.35
C ASP A 43 -5.31 8.67 -8.42
N THR A 44 -4.96 9.96 -8.30
CA THR A 44 -5.29 10.97 -9.31
C THR A 44 -4.54 10.71 -10.61
N VAL A 45 -3.24 10.44 -10.54
CA VAL A 45 -2.39 10.13 -11.71
C VAL A 45 -2.82 8.83 -12.38
N ALA A 46 -3.07 7.78 -11.60
CA ALA A 46 -3.47 6.47 -12.12
C ALA A 46 -4.80 6.53 -12.87
N ARG A 47 -5.82 7.22 -12.32
CA ARG A 47 -7.13 7.37 -12.97
C ARG A 47 -7.13 8.30 -14.18
N ALA A 48 -6.19 9.22 -14.26
CA ALA A 48 -6.10 10.12 -15.40
C ALA A 48 -5.60 9.41 -16.67
N HIS A 49 -5.00 8.21 -16.54
CA HIS A 49 -4.45 7.45 -17.66
C HIS A 49 -3.56 8.33 -18.55
N ILE A 50 -2.59 9.02 -17.95
CA ILE A 50 -1.60 9.86 -18.64
C ILE A 50 -0.33 9.08 -19.01
N PHE A 51 -0.18 7.87 -18.46
CA PHE A 51 0.88 6.90 -18.78
C PHE A 51 0.29 5.71 -19.52
N ASN A 52 1.07 5.09 -20.40
CA ASN A 52 0.67 3.88 -21.11
C ASN A 52 0.65 2.68 -20.14
N ASP A 53 1.66 2.60 -19.27
CA ASP A 53 1.76 1.56 -18.25
C ASP A 53 1.29 2.08 -16.89
N SER A 54 0.40 1.31 -16.24
CA SER A 54 -0.17 1.66 -14.93
C SER A 54 0.86 1.67 -13.78
N ILE A 55 2.07 1.19 -14.03
CA ILE A 55 3.17 1.12 -13.06
C ILE A 55 4.27 2.15 -13.33
N GLU A 56 4.21 2.89 -14.45
CA GLU A 56 5.28 3.80 -14.87
C GLU A 56 5.51 4.89 -13.82
N PHE A 57 4.43 5.52 -13.35
CA PHE A 57 4.48 6.56 -12.33
C PHE A 57 5.08 6.07 -11.00
N VAL A 58 4.81 4.82 -10.61
CA VAL A 58 5.33 4.24 -9.35
C VAL A 58 6.85 4.05 -9.39
N LYS A 59 7.46 4.02 -10.59
CA LYS A 59 8.92 3.91 -10.77
C LYS A 59 9.63 5.25 -10.75
N MET A 60 8.90 6.36 -10.64
CA MET A 60 9.47 7.70 -10.65
C MET A 60 9.94 8.11 -9.24
N SER A 61 11.05 8.84 -9.18
CA SER A 61 11.56 9.43 -7.93
C SER A 61 11.15 10.90 -7.83
N LEU A 62 11.04 11.43 -6.61
CA LEU A 62 10.70 12.84 -6.41
C LEU A 62 11.91 13.73 -6.70
N LYS A 63 11.69 14.86 -7.36
CA LYS A 63 12.68 15.94 -7.54
C LYS A 63 12.85 16.78 -6.28
N PHE A 64 11.81 16.85 -5.45
CA PHE A 64 11.73 17.66 -4.24
C PHE A 64 11.28 16.80 -3.04
N ASP A 65 11.37 17.35 -1.83
CA ASP A 65 10.81 16.72 -0.64
C ASP A 65 9.30 16.49 -0.79
N ALA A 66 8.79 15.42 -0.19
CA ALA A 66 7.39 15.01 -0.34
C ALA A 66 6.40 16.13 0.02
N GLU A 67 6.70 16.92 1.05
CA GLU A 67 5.86 18.03 1.50
C GLU A 67 5.74 19.12 0.43
N VAL A 68 6.82 19.45 -0.26
CA VAL A 68 6.83 20.42 -1.38
C VAL A 68 6.03 19.91 -2.57
N VAL A 69 6.17 18.62 -2.91
CA VAL A 69 5.41 18.02 -4.03
C VAL A 69 3.91 17.98 -3.71
N ILE A 70 3.54 17.78 -2.44
CA ILE A 70 2.15 17.84 -1.98
C ILE A 70 1.61 19.28 -2.09
N GLU A 71 2.37 20.29 -1.68
CA GLU A 71 1.99 21.70 -1.86
C GLU A 71 1.76 22.03 -3.34
N HIS A 72 2.68 21.65 -4.22
CA HIS A 72 2.53 21.84 -5.66
C HIS A 72 1.28 21.13 -6.24
N PHE A 73 0.90 19.98 -5.67
CA PHE A 73 -0.30 19.26 -6.07
C PHE A 73 -1.57 19.96 -5.60
N ASP A 74 -1.58 20.46 -4.36
CA ASP A 74 -2.71 21.19 -3.79
C ASP A 74 -2.94 22.56 -4.47
N ASP A 75 -1.89 23.13 -5.08
CA ASP A 75 -1.96 24.34 -5.91
C ASP A 75 -2.51 24.12 -7.33
N LEU A 76 -2.75 22.88 -7.75
CA LEU A 76 -3.25 22.60 -9.10
C LEU A 76 -4.67 23.15 -9.30
N PRO A 77 -4.95 23.78 -10.45
CA PRO A 77 -6.30 24.26 -10.75
C PRO A 77 -7.25 23.08 -10.96
N GLY A 78 -8.24 22.95 -10.07
CA GLY A 78 -9.31 21.96 -10.17
C GLY A 78 -9.49 21.16 -8.89
N ALA A 79 -10.67 20.55 -8.72
CA ALA A 79 -10.87 19.60 -7.64
C ALA A 79 -10.14 18.28 -7.96
N PRO A 80 -9.72 17.49 -6.95
CA PRO A 80 -9.25 16.13 -7.16
C PRO A 80 -10.24 15.34 -8.03
N GLY A 81 -9.75 14.79 -9.16
CA GLY A 81 -10.59 14.10 -10.16
C GLY A 81 -11.14 14.97 -11.29
N ASN A 82 -10.96 16.29 -11.25
CA ASN A 82 -11.31 17.23 -12.33
C ASN A 82 -10.10 18.03 -12.84
N ILE A 83 -8.89 17.55 -12.54
CA ILE A 83 -7.64 18.11 -13.08
C ILE A 83 -7.49 17.63 -14.53
N SER A 84 -7.14 18.55 -15.44
CA SER A 84 -6.94 18.19 -16.85
C SER A 84 -5.72 17.28 -17.02
N LYS A 85 -5.74 16.39 -18.04
CA LYS A 85 -4.60 15.52 -18.33
C LYS A 85 -3.31 16.31 -18.59
N GLU A 86 -3.40 17.45 -19.26
CA GLU A 86 -2.26 18.32 -19.57
C GLU A 86 -1.67 18.94 -18.29
N THR A 87 -2.53 19.49 -17.44
CA THR A 87 -2.12 20.05 -16.14
C THR A 87 -1.46 18.99 -15.27
N LEU A 88 -2.06 17.81 -15.19
CA LEU A 88 -1.52 16.71 -14.40
C LEU A 88 -0.20 16.18 -14.98
N ARG A 89 -0.08 16.15 -16.31
CA ARG A 89 1.17 15.75 -16.97
C ARG A 89 2.30 16.72 -16.64
N LYS A 90 2.02 18.02 -16.74
CA LYS A 90 2.97 19.08 -16.36
C LYS A 90 3.38 18.97 -14.89
N PHE A 91 2.41 18.75 -13.99
CA PHE A 91 2.71 18.51 -12.57
C PHE A 91 3.70 17.36 -12.38
N VAL A 92 3.48 16.22 -13.06
CA VAL A 92 4.39 15.07 -12.94
C VAL A 92 5.76 15.40 -13.52
N ASP A 93 5.83 16.00 -14.71
CA ASP A 93 7.09 16.36 -15.36
C ASP A 93 7.91 17.38 -14.53
N ASP A 94 7.25 18.30 -13.82
CA ASP A 94 7.91 19.31 -12.99
C ASP A 94 8.40 18.74 -11.63
N ASN A 95 7.76 17.69 -11.08
CA ASN A 95 7.99 17.21 -9.71
C ASN A 95 8.65 15.83 -9.59
N PHE A 96 8.65 15.04 -10.65
CA PHE A 96 9.16 13.69 -10.66
C PHE A 96 10.27 13.55 -11.69
N GLU A 97 11.31 12.78 -11.34
CA GLU A 97 12.35 12.38 -12.28
C GLU A 97 11.83 11.32 -13.24
N GLU A 98 12.51 11.19 -14.38
CA GLU A 98 12.23 10.10 -15.31
C GLU A 98 12.32 8.74 -14.58
N PRO A 99 11.52 7.73 -14.99
CA PRO A 99 11.54 6.42 -14.35
C PRO A 99 12.97 5.89 -14.36
N SER A 100 13.55 5.65 -13.19
CA SER A 100 14.85 5.03 -13.13
C SER A 100 14.70 3.63 -13.73
N GLN A 101 15.37 3.34 -14.85
CA GLN A 101 15.55 1.98 -15.34
C GLN A 101 16.51 1.23 -14.41
N ALA A 102 16.10 1.00 -13.15
CA ALA A 102 16.83 0.14 -12.23
C ALA A 102 16.42 -1.32 -12.48
N PHE A 103 16.65 -1.82 -13.70
CA PHE A 103 16.71 -3.24 -13.94
C PHE A 103 18.18 -3.57 -14.16
N GLU A 104 18.82 -4.16 -13.14
CA GLU A 104 20.06 -4.87 -13.38
C GLU A 104 19.74 -6.09 -14.26
N ASP A 105 20.66 -6.47 -15.15
CA ASP A 105 20.57 -7.73 -15.88
C ASP A 105 20.59 -8.88 -14.86
N TRP A 106 19.41 -9.30 -14.41
CA TRP A 106 19.25 -10.41 -13.49
C TRP A 106 19.20 -11.69 -14.31
N ASN A 107 20.27 -12.49 -14.22
CA ASN A 107 20.25 -13.86 -14.73
C ASN A 107 20.08 -14.83 -13.55
N PRO A 108 18.91 -15.49 -13.40
CA PRO A 108 18.72 -16.49 -12.35
C PRO A 108 19.66 -17.68 -12.60
N SER A 109 20.47 -18.05 -11.60
CA SER A 109 21.42 -19.17 -11.72
C SER A 109 20.75 -20.53 -11.93
N ASP A 110 19.46 -20.62 -11.66
CA ASP A 110 18.62 -21.81 -11.71
C ASP A 110 17.74 -21.89 -12.97
N TRP A 111 17.78 -20.89 -13.86
CA TRP A 111 17.00 -20.90 -15.10
C TRP A 111 17.67 -21.80 -16.15
N VAL A 112 17.03 -22.93 -16.47
CA VAL A 112 17.42 -23.82 -17.57
C VAL A 112 16.35 -23.73 -18.65
N GLU A 113 16.70 -23.14 -19.80
CA GLU A 113 15.84 -23.08 -20.98
C GLU A 113 15.61 -24.50 -21.51
N LYS A 114 14.37 -24.87 -21.83
CA LYS A 114 13.93 -26.25 -22.03
C LYS A 114 13.84 -26.64 -23.50
#